data_AF-A0AA43S5C8-F1
#
_entry.id   AF-A0AA43S5C8-F1
#
_cell.length_a   1.000
_cell.length_b   1.000
_cell.length_c   1.000
_cell.angle_alpha   90.00
_cell.angle_beta   90.00
_cell.angle_gamma   90.00
#
_symmetry.space_group_name_H-M   'P 1'
#
loop_
_entity.id
_entity.type
_entity.pdbx_description
1 polymer ?
#
loop_
_entity_poly.entity_id
_entity_poly.type
_entity_poly.pdbx_seq_one_letter_code
_entity_poly.pdbx_strand_id
1 'polypeptide(L)'
;MLVCCIAEDDICYYVVMPKLNITHLPQRLKERLEKLERGEEVAIKDIKALLDDGQIERMEQAWAEQENLRKIHKRPKTKAEADAIGWKTKLEVRIETYKQAIAEAEGGLLEGIRRLQADSETKAARVFMDAWSKALDEGKSSWSAQSAGNIALTRANLRQGEVIASKRDKEVWAMEDELLKQFESEMSKEEKEQLEILKEHEKGLQKRKK
;
A
#
# COMPACT_ATOMS: atom_id res chain seq x y z
N MET A 1 -8.19 -36.65 27.13
CA MET A 1 -8.64 -37.26 28.40
C MET A 1 -8.30 -36.26 29.50
N LEU A 2 -9.34 -35.74 30.18
CA LEU A 2 -9.37 -34.85 31.36
C LEU A 2 -8.39 -33.66 31.42
N VAL A 3 -8.82 -32.42 31.12
CA VAL A 3 -9.55 -31.45 31.98
C VAL A 3 -8.75 -31.03 33.22
N CYS A 4 -8.31 -29.78 33.21
CA CYS A 4 -8.27 -28.91 34.40
C CYS A 4 -8.74 -27.52 33.96
N CYS A 5 -9.91 -27.10 34.46
CA CYS A 5 -10.38 -25.72 34.39
C CYS A 5 -9.69 -24.91 35.49
N ILE A 6 -9.41 -23.61 35.25
CA ILE A 6 -9.70 -22.48 36.15
C ILE A 6 -9.31 -21.15 35.45
N ALA A 7 -10.20 -20.17 35.61
CA ALA A 7 -10.05 -18.71 35.52
C ALA A 7 -9.91 -18.02 34.14
N GLU A 8 -11.05 -17.43 33.72
CA GLU A 8 -11.23 -16.03 33.32
C GLU A 8 -10.24 -15.40 32.31
N ASP A 9 -10.78 -15.14 31.11
CA ASP A 9 -10.40 -14.08 30.18
C ASP A 9 -9.05 -14.16 29.44
N ASP A 10 -8.60 -15.35 29.05
CA ASP A 10 -7.59 -15.47 27.99
C ASP A 10 -8.24 -15.60 26.61
N ILE A 11 -8.85 -14.50 26.14
CA ILE A 11 -9.05 -14.33 24.68
C ILE A 11 -7.68 -14.01 24.10
N CYS A 12 -6.89 -15.05 23.85
CA CYS A 12 -5.75 -14.99 22.95
C CYS A 12 -6.29 -14.72 21.54
N TYR A 13 -6.54 -13.44 21.24
CA TYR A 13 -6.68 -12.96 19.88
C TYR A 13 -5.35 -13.25 19.18
N TYR A 14 -5.23 -14.43 18.59
CA TYR A 14 -4.39 -14.62 17.43
C TYR A 14 -4.96 -13.71 16.35
N VAL A 15 -4.56 -12.43 16.37
CA VAL A 15 -4.74 -11.52 15.24
C VAL A 15 -3.99 -12.19 14.10
N VAL A 16 -4.72 -12.88 13.24
CA VAL A 16 -4.21 -13.41 11.99
C VAL A 16 -3.62 -12.23 11.25
N MET A 17 -2.30 -12.08 11.35
CA MET A 17 -1.59 -10.96 10.75
C MET A 17 -1.77 -11.07 9.24
N PRO A 18 -2.43 -10.10 8.58
CA PRO A 18 -2.44 -10.08 7.12
C PRO A 18 -0.99 -10.07 6.63
N LYS A 19 -0.73 -10.80 5.54
CA LYS A 19 0.61 -10.95 4.94
C LYS A 19 1.31 -9.60 4.91
N LEU A 20 2.52 -9.59 5.45
CA LEU A 20 3.24 -8.39 5.83
C LEU A 20 3.51 -7.55 4.57
N ASN A 21 2.80 -6.43 4.43
CA ASN A 21 3.05 -5.49 3.35
C ASN A 21 4.35 -4.72 3.68
N ILE A 22 5.25 -4.60 2.71
CA ILE A 22 6.55 -3.92 2.86
C ILE A 22 6.37 -2.50 3.43
N THR A 23 5.25 -1.85 3.14
CA THR A 23 4.91 -0.50 3.64
C THR A 23 4.66 -0.44 5.15
N HIS A 24 4.20 -1.52 5.76
CA HIS A 24 3.81 -1.55 7.17
C HIS A 24 4.87 -2.18 8.09
N LEU A 25 5.86 -2.87 7.52
CA LEU A 25 6.94 -3.52 8.27
C LEU A 25 7.71 -2.56 9.18
N PRO A 26 8.24 -1.41 8.68
CA PRO A 26 9.07 -0.53 9.51
C PRO A 26 8.29 0.05 10.70
N GLN A 27 7.02 0.41 10.47
CA GLN A 27 6.15 0.95 11.51
C GLN A 27 5.90 -0.07 12.62
N ARG A 28 5.60 -1.32 12.27
CA ARG A 28 5.39 -2.39 13.26
C ARG A 28 6.66 -2.71 14.05
N LEU A 29 7.82 -2.68 13.40
CA LEU A 29 9.10 -2.85 14.08
C LEU A 29 9.36 -1.72 15.09
N LYS A 30 9.04 -0.46 14.75
CA LYS A 30 9.14 0.69 15.66
C LYS A 30 8.21 0.57 16.86
N GLU A 31 6.93 0.25 16.63
CA GLU A 31 5.96 0.02 17.70
C GLU A 31 6.42 -1.09 18.65
N ARG A 32 7.06 -2.14 18.11
CA ARG A 32 7.59 -3.23 18.93
C ARG A 32 8.82 -2.84 19.72
N LEU A 33 9.72 -2.06 19.11
CA LEU A 33 10.89 -1.50 19.76
C LEU A 33 10.47 -0.64 20.96
N GLU A 34 9.48 0.24 20.81
CA GLU A 34 8.95 1.08 21.89
C GLU A 34 8.38 0.27 23.07
N LYS A 35 7.73 -0.87 22.80
CA LYS A 35 7.25 -1.78 23.86
C LYS A 35 8.41 -2.43 24.61
N LEU A 36 9.45 -2.85 23.89
CA LEU A 36 10.65 -3.43 24.48
C LEU A 36 11.45 -2.40 25.30
N GLU A 37 11.55 -1.15 24.85
CA GLU A 37 12.20 -0.07 25.58
C GLU A 37 11.42 0.33 26.85
N ARG A 38 10.10 0.23 26.83
CA ARG A 38 9.23 0.38 28.02
C ARG A 38 9.29 -0.81 28.98
N GLY A 39 9.96 -1.91 28.60
CA GLY A 39 10.08 -3.11 29.42
C GLY A 39 8.80 -3.95 29.49
N GLU A 40 7.86 -3.76 28.56
CA GLU A 40 6.67 -4.62 28.45
C GLU A 40 7.07 -6.04 28.05
N GLU A 41 6.47 -7.04 28.68
CA GLU A 41 6.72 -8.44 28.32
C GLU A 41 6.16 -8.74 26.93
N VAL A 42 7.06 -9.06 26.01
CA VAL A 42 6.71 -9.45 24.65
C VAL A 42 6.98 -10.93 24.45
N ALA A 43 5.96 -11.66 24.00
CA ALA A 43 6.09 -13.07 23.68
C ALA A 43 7.17 -13.30 22.60
N ILE A 44 8.02 -14.31 22.80
CA ILE A 44 9.13 -14.62 21.88
C ILE A 44 8.61 -14.93 20.46
N LYS A 45 7.44 -15.57 20.36
CA LYS A 45 6.79 -15.86 19.07
C LYS A 45 6.53 -14.57 18.30
N ASP A 46 6.02 -13.55 18.96
CA ASP A 46 5.75 -12.27 18.34
C ASP A 46 7.03 -11.48 18.04
N ILE A 47 8.12 -11.74 18.78
CA ILE A 47 9.42 -11.15 18.46
C ILE A 47 9.89 -11.67 17.11
N LYS A 48 9.88 -12.99 16.96
CA LYS A 48 10.33 -13.68 15.75
C LYS A 48 9.41 -13.41 14.55
N ALA A 49 8.10 -13.21 14.77
CA ALA A 49 7.13 -13.01 13.69
C ALA A 49 7.38 -11.77 12.81
N LEU A 50 8.12 -10.77 13.31
CA LEU A 50 8.45 -9.55 12.56
C LEU A 50 9.84 -9.56 11.93
N LEU A 51 10.65 -10.57 12.26
CA LEU A 51 12.02 -10.69 11.81
C LEU A 51 12.11 -11.73 10.69
N ASP A 52 13.03 -11.51 9.76
CA ASP A 52 13.40 -12.52 8.77
C ASP A 52 14.20 -13.67 9.43
N ASP A 53 14.20 -14.86 8.80
CA ASP A 53 14.92 -16.02 9.32
C ASP A 53 16.42 -15.71 9.54
N GLY A 54 17.04 -14.98 8.62
CA GLY A 54 18.43 -14.55 8.76
C GLY A 54 18.64 -13.55 9.91
N GLN A 55 17.65 -12.73 10.24
CA GLN A 55 17.70 -11.81 11.39
C GLN A 55 17.54 -12.57 12.71
N ILE A 56 16.69 -13.60 12.73
CA ILE A 56 16.49 -14.47 13.89
C ILE A 56 17.78 -15.22 14.22
N GLU A 57 18.44 -15.79 13.22
CA GLU A 57 19.72 -16.48 13.42
C GLU A 57 20.79 -15.54 13.99
N ARG A 58 20.94 -14.32 13.45
CA ARG A 58 21.87 -13.31 13.98
C ARG A 58 21.59 -12.98 15.45
N MET A 59 20.31 -12.85 15.81
CA MET A 59 19.89 -12.59 17.19
C MET A 59 20.23 -13.76 18.12
N GLU A 60 20.02 -14.99 17.68
CA GLU A 60 20.32 -16.20 18.47
C GLU A 60 21.83 -16.41 18.64
N GLN A 61 22.63 -16.15 17.60
CA GLN A 61 24.08 -16.17 17.65
C GLN A 61 24.62 -15.12 18.64
N ALA A 62 24.16 -13.87 18.54
CA ALA A 62 24.53 -12.81 19.46
C ALA A 62 24.17 -13.16 20.92
N TRP A 63 23.05 -13.85 21.15
CA TRP A 63 22.70 -14.33 22.48
C TRP A 63 23.60 -15.48 22.96
N ALA A 64 23.96 -16.41 22.08
CA ALA A 64 24.87 -17.50 22.41
C ALA A 64 26.28 -17.01 22.78
N GLU A 65 26.77 -15.99 22.08
CA GLU A 65 28.03 -15.30 22.42
C GLU A 65 27.98 -14.69 23.83
N GLN A 66 26.86 -14.02 24.17
CA GLN A 66 26.64 -13.47 25.51
C GLN A 66 26.55 -14.56 26.58
N GLU A 67 25.96 -15.71 26.27
CA GLU A 67 25.90 -16.86 27.19
C GLU A 67 27.28 -17.46 27.47
N ASN A 68 28.17 -17.47 26.48
CA ASN A 68 29.56 -17.86 26.67
C ASN A 68 30.35 -16.82 27.50
N LEU A 69 30.15 -15.53 27.25
CA LEU A 69 30.74 -14.45 28.08
C LEU A 69 30.28 -14.53 29.53
N ARG A 70 29.02 -14.91 29.77
CA ARG A 70 28.45 -15.11 31.11
C ARG A 70 29.07 -16.27 31.89
N LYS A 71 29.64 -17.26 31.21
CA LYS A 71 30.38 -18.35 31.86
C LYS A 71 31.77 -17.90 32.32
N ILE A 72 32.35 -16.90 31.65
CA ILE A 72 33.73 -16.44 31.87
C ILE A 72 33.77 -15.25 32.83
N HIS A 73 32.84 -14.30 32.69
CA HIS A 73 32.80 -13.06 33.47
C HIS A 73 31.57 -12.99 34.38
N LYS A 74 31.75 -12.43 35.58
CA LYS A 74 30.63 -12.11 36.47
C LYS A 74 29.89 -10.87 35.96
N ARG A 75 28.60 -10.77 36.31
CA ARG A 75 27.78 -9.60 35.98
C ARG A 75 28.46 -8.31 36.47
N PRO A 76 28.80 -7.36 35.57
CA PRO A 76 29.38 -6.08 35.94
C PRO A 76 28.37 -5.25 36.74
N LYS A 77 28.87 -4.43 37.67
CA LYS A 77 28.04 -3.62 38.57
C LYS A 77 27.75 -2.23 38.00
N THR A 78 28.57 -1.74 37.07
CA THR A 78 28.42 -0.44 36.42
C THR A 78 28.24 -0.60 34.91
N LYS A 79 27.60 0.37 34.25
CA LYS A 79 27.44 0.38 32.79
C LYS A 79 28.78 0.49 32.06
N ALA A 80 29.71 1.30 32.57
CA ALA A 80 31.04 1.49 31.97
C ALA A 80 31.87 0.19 31.93
N GLU A 81 31.80 -0.63 32.99
CA GLU A 81 32.42 -1.97 33.00
C GLU A 81 31.71 -2.94 32.06
N ALA A 82 30.38 -2.83 31.94
CA ALA A 82 29.60 -3.64 31.01
C ALA A 82 29.99 -3.35 29.56
N ASP A 83 30.10 -2.07 29.19
CA ASP A 83 30.48 -1.65 27.85
C ASP A 83 31.92 -2.08 27.50
N ALA A 84 32.86 -2.01 28.46
CA ALA A 84 34.24 -2.44 28.28
C ALA A 84 34.39 -3.95 28.03
N ILE A 85 33.53 -4.77 28.64
CA ILE A 85 33.51 -6.23 28.48
C ILE A 85 32.60 -6.64 27.32
N GLY A 86 31.77 -5.72 26.80
CA GLY A 86 30.72 -6.01 25.82
C GLY A 86 29.56 -6.80 26.43
N TRP A 87 29.33 -6.69 27.73
CA TRP A 87 28.28 -7.41 28.45
C TRP A 87 26.91 -6.82 28.15
N LYS A 88 26.03 -7.63 27.54
CA LYS A 88 24.66 -7.25 27.21
C LYS A 88 23.63 -8.14 27.88
N THR A 89 22.47 -7.57 28.12
CA THR A 89 21.27 -8.28 28.56
C THR A 89 20.52 -8.84 27.36
N LYS A 90 19.64 -9.83 27.61
CA LYS A 90 18.81 -10.42 26.55
C LYS A 90 17.91 -9.39 25.87
N LEU A 91 17.46 -8.40 26.64
CA LEU A 91 16.65 -7.30 26.15
C LEU A 91 17.46 -6.36 25.24
N GLU A 92 18.69 -6.01 25.64
CA GLU A 92 19.58 -5.17 24.83
C GLU A 92 19.93 -5.84 23.49
N VAL A 93 20.25 -7.14 23.49
CA VAL A 93 20.48 -7.90 22.24
C VAL A 93 19.27 -7.81 21.31
N ARG A 94 18.06 -8.00 21.85
CA ARG A 94 16.82 -7.89 21.06
C ARG A 94 16.61 -6.48 20.52
N ILE A 95 16.80 -5.46 21.35
CA ILE A 95 16.67 -4.05 20.95
C ILE A 95 17.64 -3.73 19.80
N GLU A 96 18.88 -4.20 19.86
CA GLU A 96 19.86 -4.01 18.80
C GLU A 96 19.45 -4.71 17.50
N THR A 97 18.98 -5.96 17.57
CA THR A 97 18.45 -6.67 16.40
C THR A 97 17.29 -5.90 15.78
N TYR A 98 16.35 -5.39 16.57
CA TYR A 98 15.24 -4.58 16.06
C TYR A 98 15.70 -3.28 15.40
N LYS A 99 16.68 -2.59 15.98
CA LYS A 99 17.25 -1.37 15.37
C LYS A 99 17.89 -1.67 14.01
N GLN A 100 18.63 -2.78 13.91
CA GLN A 100 19.19 -3.23 12.64
C GLN A 100 18.10 -3.61 11.63
N ALA A 101 17.08 -4.37 12.06
CA ALA A 101 15.97 -4.78 11.21
C ALA A 101 15.16 -3.58 10.69
N ILE A 102 14.98 -2.52 11.51
CA ILE A 102 14.34 -1.27 11.07
C ILE A 102 15.19 -0.60 9.97
N ALA A 103 16.50 -0.50 10.18
CA ALA A 103 17.39 0.12 9.18
C ALA A 103 17.40 -0.66 7.85
N GLU A 104 17.43 -1.99 7.91
CA GLU A 104 17.33 -2.85 6.73
C GLU A 104 15.96 -2.68 6.03
N ALA A 105 14.87 -2.66 6.80
CA ALA A 105 13.52 -2.50 6.26
C ALA A 105 13.29 -1.11 5.63
N GLU A 106 13.80 -0.04 6.25
CA GLU A 106 13.73 1.32 5.70
C GLU A 106 14.61 1.47 4.45
N GLY A 107 15.80 0.87 4.43
CA GLY A 107 16.68 0.86 3.26
C GLY A 107 16.07 0.14 2.05
N GLY A 108 15.33 -0.95 2.27
CA GLY A 108 14.63 -1.70 1.22
C GLY A 108 13.24 -1.17 0.84
N LEU A 109 12.69 -0.22 1.60
CA LEU A 109 11.31 0.24 1.45
C LEU A 109 11.02 0.81 0.06
N LEU A 110 11.92 1.65 -0.44
CA LEU A 110 11.73 2.34 -1.72
C LEU A 110 11.71 1.36 -2.91
N GLU A 111 12.62 0.39 -2.92
CA GLU A 111 12.63 -0.67 -3.93
C GLU A 111 11.39 -1.58 -3.82
N GLY A 112 10.95 -1.88 -2.60
CA GLY A 112 9.70 -2.61 -2.38
C GLY A 112 8.47 -1.86 -2.91
N ILE A 113 8.39 -0.54 -2.70
CA ILE A 113 7.33 0.31 -3.26
C ILE A 113 7.38 0.31 -4.79
N ARG A 114 8.56 0.46 -5.40
CA ARG A 114 8.74 0.40 -6.87
C ARG A 114 8.26 -0.94 -7.43
N ARG A 115 8.59 -2.04 -6.77
CA ARG A 115 8.13 -3.39 -7.16
C ARG A 115 6.62 -3.53 -7.07
N LEU A 116 6.00 -3.06 -5.98
CA LEU A 116 4.54 -3.06 -5.84
C LEU A 116 3.87 -2.22 -6.94
N GLN A 117 4.45 -1.08 -7.29
CA GLN A 117 3.97 -0.25 -8.40
C GLN A 117 4.08 -1.02 -9.73
N ALA A 118 5.23 -1.61 -10.03
CA ALA A 118 5.43 -2.39 -11.26
C ALA A 118 4.48 -3.60 -11.36
N ASP A 119 4.25 -4.31 -10.27
CA ASP A 119 3.30 -5.43 -10.21
C ASP A 119 1.86 -4.93 -10.44
N SER A 120 1.51 -3.77 -9.90
CA SER A 120 0.20 -3.14 -10.10
C SER A 120 -0.03 -2.70 -11.56
N GLU A 121 1.00 -2.12 -12.18
CA GLU A 121 0.99 -1.69 -13.58
C GLU A 121 0.90 -2.90 -14.51
N THR A 122 1.67 -3.95 -14.24
CA THR A 122 1.62 -5.21 -15.00
C THR A 122 0.23 -5.84 -14.93
N LYS A 123 -0.39 -5.84 -13.75
CA LYS A 123 -1.76 -6.36 -13.57
C LYS A 123 -2.77 -5.51 -14.32
N ALA A 124 -2.66 -4.18 -14.27
CA ALA A 124 -3.52 -3.27 -15.02
C ALA A 124 -3.37 -3.48 -16.53
N ALA A 125 -2.14 -3.56 -17.04
CA ALA A 125 -1.87 -3.81 -18.44
C ALA A 125 -2.50 -5.13 -18.91
N ARG A 126 -2.37 -6.22 -18.14
CA ARG A 126 -3.03 -7.50 -18.47
C ARG A 126 -4.54 -7.37 -18.56
N VAL A 127 -5.18 -6.82 -17.52
CA VAL A 127 -6.65 -6.65 -17.49
C VAL A 127 -7.14 -5.79 -18.66
N PHE A 128 -6.44 -4.70 -18.95
CA PHE A 128 -6.77 -3.81 -20.06
C PHE A 128 -6.63 -4.52 -21.41
N MET A 129 -5.45 -5.11 -21.67
CA MET A 129 -5.14 -5.74 -22.95
C MET A 129 -6.02 -6.96 -23.23
N ASP A 130 -6.37 -7.74 -22.20
CA ASP A 130 -7.28 -8.88 -22.34
C ASP A 130 -8.68 -8.43 -22.79
N ALA A 131 -9.21 -7.37 -22.17
CA ALA A 131 -10.54 -6.83 -22.51
C ALA A 131 -10.53 -6.10 -23.86
N TRP A 132 -9.45 -5.37 -24.16
CA TRP A 132 -9.26 -4.68 -25.43
C TRP A 132 -9.16 -5.65 -26.60
N SER A 133 -8.34 -6.71 -26.48
CA SER A 133 -8.17 -7.71 -27.54
C SER A 133 -9.47 -8.46 -27.81
N LYS A 134 -10.19 -8.89 -26.77
CA LYS A 134 -11.52 -9.52 -26.92
C LYS A 134 -12.51 -8.62 -27.66
N ALA A 135 -12.52 -7.33 -27.37
CA ALA A 135 -13.39 -6.38 -28.06
C ALA A 135 -13.02 -6.22 -29.55
N LEU A 136 -11.73 -6.27 -29.89
CA LEU A 136 -11.29 -6.27 -31.29
C LEU A 136 -11.65 -7.56 -32.01
N ASP A 137 -11.49 -8.71 -31.36
CA ASP A 137 -11.88 -10.02 -31.91
C ASP A 137 -13.40 -10.09 -32.20
N GLU A 138 -14.21 -9.37 -31.41
CA GLU A 138 -15.65 -9.18 -31.63
C GLU A 138 -15.96 -8.17 -32.75
N GLY A 139 -14.95 -7.62 -33.43
CA GLY A 139 -15.11 -6.67 -34.54
C GLY A 139 -15.45 -5.24 -34.12
N LYS A 140 -15.27 -4.87 -32.84
CA LYS A 140 -15.54 -3.50 -32.37
C LYS A 140 -14.47 -2.53 -32.87
N SER A 141 -14.85 -1.25 -32.99
CA SER A 141 -13.90 -0.19 -33.32
C SER A 141 -12.85 -0.02 -32.22
N SER A 142 -11.66 0.49 -32.59
CA SER A 142 -10.56 0.75 -31.65
C SER A 142 -11.00 1.58 -30.42
N TRP A 143 -11.86 2.58 -30.63
CA TRP A 143 -12.44 3.40 -29.56
C TRP A 143 -13.33 2.59 -28.60
N SER A 144 -14.19 1.74 -29.14
CA SER A 144 -15.07 0.87 -28.33
C SER A 144 -14.25 -0.18 -27.57
N ALA A 145 -13.20 -0.72 -28.17
CA ALA A 145 -12.27 -1.63 -27.51
C ALA A 145 -11.50 -0.95 -26.37
N GLN A 146 -11.05 0.30 -26.56
CA GLN A 146 -10.41 1.09 -25.50
C GLN A 146 -11.38 1.35 -24.33
N SER A 147 -12.64 1.65 -24.62
CA SER A 147 -13.69 1.79 -23.61
C SER A 147 -13.89 0.48 -22.83
N ALA A 148 -13.91 -0.67 -23.51
CA ALA A 148 -14.01 -1.99 -22.86
C ALA A 148 -12.84 -2.26 -21.90
N GLY A 149 -11.62 -1.91 -22.30
CA GLY A 149 -10.43 -1.98 -21.44
C GLY A 149 -10.54 -1.11 -20.19
N ASN A 150 -10.97 0.15 -20.33
CA ASN A 150 -11.16 1.07 -19.20
C ASN A 150 -12.27 0.61 -18.25
N ILE A 151 -13.36 0.03 -18.77
CA ILE A 151 -14.43 -0.56 -17.95
C ILE A 151 -13.90 -1.76 -17.17
N ALA A 152 -13.06 -2.61 -17.79
CA ALA A 152 -12.44 -3.75 -17.11
C ALA A 152 -11.51 -3.31 -15.97
N LEU A 153 -10.73 -2.25 -16.17
CA LEU A 153 -9.91 -1.64 -15.12
C LEU A 153 -10.77 -1.15 -13.95
N THR A 154 -11.87 -0.44 -14.22
CA THR A 154 -12.79 0.01 -13.17
C THR A 154 -13.41 -1.15 -12.39
N ARG A 155 -13.84 -2.21 -13.09
CA ARG A 155 -14.37 -3.43 -12.44
C ARG A 155 -13.33 -4.13 -11.57
N ALA A 156 -12.05 -4.02 -11.93
CA ALA A 156 -10.93 -4.55 -11.18
C ALA A 156 -10.44 -3.61 -10.06
N ASN A 157 -11.08 -2.46 -9.83
CA ASN A 157 -10.62 -1.39 -8.93
C ASN A 157 -9.17 -0.92 -9.24
N LEU A 158 -8.82 -0.88 -10.52
CA LEU A 158 -7.53 -0.37 -11.01
C LEU A 158 -7.71 1.00 -11.66
N ARG A 159 -6.68 1.84 -11.60
CA ARG A 159 -6.68 3.16 -12.23
C ARG A 159 -6.84 3.03 -13.74
N GLN A 160 -7.76 3.80 -14.32
CA GLN A 160 -7.93 3.87 -15.77
C GLN A 160 -6.75 4.61 -16.42
N GLY A 161 -6.47 4.30 -17.69
CA GLY A 161 -5.54 5.07 -18.48
C GLY A 161 -6.03 6.52 -18.61
N GLU A 162 -5.17 7.48 -18.32
CA GLU A 162 -5.51 8.90 -18.39
C GLU A 162 -5.45 9.36 -19.85
N VAL A 163 -6.56 9.87 -20.38
CA VAL A 163 -6.56 10.53 -21.69
C VAL A 163 -6.01 11.93 -21.46
N ILE A 164 -4.71 12.10 -21.71
CA ILE A 164 -4.05 13.40 -21.60
C ILE A 164 -4.48 14.26 -22.79
N ALA A 165 -5.34 15.24 -22.54
CA ALA A 165 -5.68 16.25 -23.54
C ALA A 165 -4.42 17.02 -23.95
N SER A 166 -4.09 16.98 -25.23
CA SER A 166 -2.94 17.69 -25.77
C SER A 166 -3.16 19.20 -25.71
N LYS A 167 -2.08 19.98 -25.86
CA LYS A 167 -2.19 21.45 -25.95
C LYS A 167 -3.13 21.86 -27.09
N ARG A 168 -3.03 21.17 -28.23
CA ARG A 168 -3.92 21.36 -29.38
C ARG A 168 -5.38 21.08 -29.02
N ASP A 169 -5.68 20.02 -28.28
CA ASP A 169 -7.07 19.69 -27.92
C ASP A 169 -7.68 20.80 -27.05
N LYS A 170 -6.89 21.38 -26.14
CA LYS A 170 -7.32 22.53 -25.33
C LYS A 170 -7.55 23.78 -26.15
N GLU A 171 -6.69 24.05 -27.13
CA GLU A 171 -6.83 25.17 -28.07
C GLU A 171 -8.08 24.99 -28.95
N VAL A 172 -8.33 23.77 -29.43
CA VAL A 172 -9.55 23.43 -30.19
C VAL A 172 -10.80 23.66 -29.35
N TRP A 173 -10.84 23.18 -28.11
CA TRP A 173 -11.99 23.41 -27.23
C TRP A 173 -12.21 24.90 -26.92
N ALA A 174 -11.14 25.67 -26.76
CA ALA A 174 -11.25 27.12 -26.56
C ALA A 174 -11.85 27.81 -27.80
N MET A 175 -11.39 27.45 -29.00
CA MET A 175 -11.95 27.98 -30.25
C MET A 175 -13.41 27.54 -30.45
N GLU A 176 -13.76 26.29 -30.13
CA GLU A 176 -15.13 25.80 -30.19
C GLU A 176 -16.05 26.58 -29.24
N ASP A 177 -15.61 26.86 -28.00
CA ASP A 177 -16.36 27.65 -27.02
C ASP A 177 -16.53 29.11 -27.45
N GLU A 178 -15.51 29.71 -28.07
CA GLU A 178 -15.59 31.05 -28.66
C GLU A 178 -16.59 31.11 -29.83
N LEU A 179 -16.54 30.12 -30.73
CA LEU A 179 -17.49 30.02 -31.85
C LEU A 179 -18.92 29.82 -31.36
N LEU A 180 -19.13 28.96 -30.36
CA LEU A 180 -20.45 28.76 -29.75
C LEU A 180 -21.00 30.05 -29.15
N LYS A 181 -20.17 30.84 -28.46
CA LYS A 181 -20.58 32.16 -27.92
C LYS A 181 -20.90 33.16 -29.02
N GLN A 182 -20.14 33.16 -30.10
CA GLN A 182 -20.42 34.01 -31.26
C GLN A 182 -21.78 33.65 -31.86
N PHE A 183 -22.04 32.37 -32.13
CA PHE A 183 -23.34 31.91 -32.62
C PHE A 183 -24.47 32.22 -31.65
N GLU A 184 -24.29 32.02 -30.35
CA GLU A 184 -25.28 32.41 -29.33
C GLU A 184 -25.49 33.92 -29.28
N SER A 185 -24.50 34.75 -29.58
CA SER A 185 -24.66 36.22 -29.62
C SER A 185 -25.45 36.70 -30.84
N GLU A 186 -25.27 36.03 -31.99
CA GLU A 186 -25.90 36.36 -33.28
C GLU A 186 -27.35 35.87 -33.39
N MET A 187 -27.75 34.87 -32.58
CA MET A 187 -29.12 34.36 -32.57
C MET A 187 -30.14 35.40 -32.12
N SER A 188 -31.29 35.39 -32.80
CA SER A 188 -32.48 36.13 -32.41
C SER A 188 -33.06 35.62 -31.09
N LYS A 189 -33.95 36.41 -30.48
CA LYS A 189 -34.56 36.06 -29.19
C LYS A 189 -35.37 34.76 -29.27
N GLU A 190 -36.09 34.54 -30.36
CA GLU A 190 -36.89 33.33 -30.58
C GLU A 190 -36.01 32.08 -30.77
N GLU A 191 -34.89 32.20 -31.48
CA GLU A 191 -33.92 31.10 -31.65
C GLU A 191 -33.25 30.71 -30.33
N LYS A 192 -32.99 31.69 -29.45
CA LYS A 192 -32.47 31.44 -28.09
C LYS A 192 -33.47 30.69 -27.22
N GLU A 193 -34.74 31.08 -27.25
CA GLU A 193 -35.81 30.40 -26.52
C GLU A 193 -35.98 28.96 -27.02
N GLN A 194 -35.90 28.71 -28.33
CA GLN A 194 -35.91 27.36 -28.90
C GLN A 194 -34.70 26.52 -28.49
N LEU A 195 -33.50 27.11 -28.49
CA LEU A 195 -32.28 26.44 -28.03
C LEU A 195 -32.39 26.03 -26.54
N GLU A 196 -32.96 26.89 -25.71
CA GLU A 196 -33.17 26.60 -24.29
C GLU A 196 -34.15 25.44 -24.08
N ILE A 197 -35.27 25.44 -24.80
CA ILE A 197 -36.24 24.33 -24.80
C ILE A 197 -35.58 23.01 -25.23
N LEU A 198 -34.72 23.03 -26.27
CA LEU A 198 -33.97 21.85 -26.71
C LEU A 198 -33.00 21.35 -25.64
N LYS A 199 -32.23 22.25 -25.02
CA LYS A 199 -31.29 21.92 -23.93
C LYS A 199 -32.04 21.29 -22.73
N GLU A 200 -33.22 21.78 -22.38
CA GLU A 200 -34.05 21.21 -21.32
C GLU A 200 -34.62 19.83 -21.66
N HIS A 201 -35.11 19.66 -22.89
CA HIS A 201 -35.60 18.39 -23.39
C HIS A 201 -34.51 17.31 -23.41
N GLU A 202 -33.30 17.63 -23.88
CA GLU A 202 -32.16 16.72 -23.85
C GLU A 202 -31.75 16.32 -22.43
N LYS A 203 -31.70 17.28 -21.50
CA LYS A 203 -31.46 17.00 -20.07
C LYS A 203 -32.52 16.05 -19.50
N GLY A 204 -33.78 16.25 -19.88
CA GLY A 204 -34.89 15.35 -19.52
C GLY A 204 -34.72 13.93 -20.06
N LEU A 205 -34.32 13.79 -21.32
CA LEU A 205 -34.04 12.49 -21.94
C LEU A 205 -32.86 11.77 -21.29
N GLN A 206 -31.78 12.48 -20.97
CA GLN A 206 -30.62 11.89 -20.29
C GLN A 206 -30.97 11.38 -18.88
N LYS A 207 -31.80 12.10 -18.13
CA LYS A 207 -32.31 11.65 -16.83
C LYS A 207 -33.18 10.39 -16.93
N ARG A 208 -33.91 10.20 -18.03
CA ARG A 208 -34.73 9.00 -18.29
C ARG A 208 -33.93 7.79 -18.76
N LYS A 209 -32.72 8.00 -19.30
CA LYS A 209 -31.82 6.93 -19.79
C LYS A 209 -30.84 6.42 -18.73
N LYS A 210 -30.62 7.17 -17.65
CA LYS A 210 -29.90 6.70 -16.45
C LYS A 210 -30.82 5.85 -15.58
#